data_AF-A0AAV5YXY7-F1
#
_entry.id   AF-A0AAV5YXY7-F1
#
_cell.length_a   1.000
_cell.length_b   1.000
_cell.length_c   1.000
_cell.angle_alpha   90.00
_cell.angle_beta   90.00
_cell.angle_gamma   90.00
#
_symmetry.space_group_name_H-M   'P 1'
#
loop_
_entity.id
_entity.type
_entity.pdbx_description
1 polymer ?
#
loop_
_entity_poly.entity_id
_entity_poly.type
_entity_poly.pdbx_seq_one_letter_code
_entity_poly.pdbx_strand_id
1 'polypeptide(L)'
;AQMVMAERKLPVKLTVVPLDRWQRGQWFDETGLPWVNPSPNIRTPTQALLYSGVGLLEATNLSVGRGTELPFEVVGAPWISDPQTLADAMNARGLAGVLFQPIFFTPTSSVYAGRSVGGVQLSVTDRDAIRPVSVGLALGRELTERYGAHFRPAAIQNLLVNRSTMWSFLRGDPFVRLLAWADAAHGSFLQRRASYLLYK
;
A
#
# COMPACT_ATOMS: atom_id res chain seq x y z
N ALA A 1 1.81 -13.96 -16.38
CA ALA A 1 2.34 -15.29 -16.76
C ALA A 1 3.37 -15.21 -17.90
N GLN A 2 3.02 -14.68 -19.08
CA GLN A 2 3.92 -14.62 -20.25
C GLN A 2 5.27 -13.95 -19.96
N MET A 3 5.27 -12.77 -19.33
CA MET A 3 6.49 -12.07 -18.94
C MET A 3 7.42 -12.93 -18.07
N VAL A 4 6.86 -13.63 -17.07
CA VAL A 4 7.64 -14.49 -16.16
C VAL A 4 8.23 -15.67 -16.93
N MET A 5 7.43 -16.36 -17.76
CA MET A 5 7.91 -17.49 -18.56
C MET A 5 9.07 -17.08 -19.47
N ALA A 6 8.94 -15.94 -20.18
CA ALA A 6 9.97 -15.43 -21.08
C ALA A 6 11.24 -14.99 -20.33
N GLU A 7 11.11 -14.15 -19.29
CA GLU A 7 12.26 -13.57 -18.59
C GLU A 7 12.99 -14.59 -17.69
N ARG A 8 12.28 -15.58 -17.15
CA ARG A 8 12.87 -16.67 -16.33
C ARG A 8 13.22 -17.91 -17.14
N LYS A 9 12.94 -17.91 -18.45
CA LYS A 9 13.19 -19.03 -19.36
C LYS A 9 12.60 -20.35 -18.83
N LEU A 10 11.37 -20.30 -18.34
CA LEU A 10 10.72 -21.47 -17.74
C LEU A 10 10.29 -22.44 -18.84
N PRO A 11 10.63 -23.73 -18.76
CA PRO A 11 10.28 -24.72 -19.78
C PRO A 11 8.83 -25.21 -19.61
N VAL A 12 7.87 -24.30 -19.81
CA VAL A 12 6.43 -24.58 -19.65
C VAL A 12 5.67 -24.24 -20.93
N LYS A 13 4.82 -25.17 -21.38
CA LYS A 13 3.85 -24.90 -22.45
C LYS A 13 2.70 -24.06 -21.89
N LEU A 14 2.77 -22.74 -22.07
CA LEU A 14 1.79 -21.79 -21.57
C LEU A 14 0.74 -21.44 -22.63
N THR A 15 -0.55 -21.55 -22.27
CA THR A 15 -1.67 -20.99 -23.03
C THR A 15 -2.40 -19.97 -22.16
N VAL A 16 -2.66 -18.77 -22.67
CA VAL A 16 -3.44 -17.73 -22.00
C VAL A 16 -4.72 -17.51 -22.80
N VAL A 17 -5.87 -17.63 -22.14
CA VAL A 17 -7.16 -17.25 -22.72
C VAL A 17 -7.42 -15.79 -22.34
N PRO A 18 -7.40 -14.85 -23.30
CA PRO A 18 -7.58 -13.43 -22.99
C PRO A 18 -9.03 -13.14 -22.60
N LEU A 19 -9.22 -12.14 -21.74
CA LEU A 19 -10.52 -11.56 -21.46
C LEU A 19 -11.06 -10.86 -22.71
N ASP A 20 -12.37 -10.95 -22.91
CA ASP A 20 -13.07 -10.14 -23.89
C ASP A 20 -13.44 -8.77 -23.29
N ARG A 21 -13.35 -7.71 -24.10
CA ARG A 21 -13.77 -6.32 -23.78
C ARG A 21 -13.13 -5.62 -22.58
N TRP A 22 -12.20 -6.24 -21.85
CA TRP A 22 -11.47 -5.58 -20.76
C TRP A 22 -10.39 -4.62 -21.30
N GLN A 23 -10.24 -3.46 -20.66
CA GLN A 23 -9.24 -2.43 -21.00
C GLN A 23 -8.39 -2.08 -19.78
N ARG A 24 -7.10 -1.72 -19.98
CA ARG A 24 -6.13 -1.59 -18.88
C ARG A 24 -6.41 -0.46 -17.89
N GLY A 25 -7.28 0.48 -18.22
CA GLY A 25 -7.70 1.55 -17.32
C GLY A 25 -8.94 1.22 -16.48
N GLN A 26 -9.63 0.10 -16.77
CA GLN A 26 -10.88 -0.20 -16.09
C GLN A 26 -10.68 -0.60 -14.63
N TRP A 27 -11.43 0.05 -13.75
CA TRP A 27 -11.60 -0.37 -12.38
C TRP A 27 -12.48 -1.62 -12.30
N PHE A 28 -12.36 -2.37 -11.22
CA PHE A 28 -13.10 -3.64 -11.08
C PHE A 28 -14.62 -3.43 -11.11
N ASP A 29 -15.11 -2.40 -10.44
CA ASP A 29 -16.54 -2.03 -10.42
C ASP A 29 -17.07 -1.60 -11.79
N GLU A 30 -16.20 -1.16 -12.71
CA GLU A 30 -16.57 -0.81 -14.09
C GLU A 30 -16.75 -2.05 -14.98
N THR A 31 -16.33 -3.23 -14.52
CA THR A 31 -16.52 -4.50 -15.24
C THR A 31 -17.96 -5.04 -15.11
N GLY A 32 -18.72 -4.56 -14.13
CA GLY A 32 -20.04 -5.09 -13.78
C GLY A 32 -20.01 -6.47 -13.08
N LEU A 33 -18.83 -7.01 -12.80
CA LEU A 33 -18.69 -8.28 -12.07
C LEU A 33 -18.89 -8.07 -10.56
N PRO A 34 -19.48 -9.05 -9.85
CA PRO A 34 -19.60 -8.98 -8.40
C PRO A 34 -18.23 -9.09 -7.73
N TRP A 35 -18.00 -8.28 -6.70
CA TRP A 35 -16.81 -8.41 -5.87
C TRP A 35 -16.91 -9.64 -4.97
N VAL A 36 -15.99 -10.59 -5.14
CA VAL A 36 -15.79 -11.71 -4.23
C VAL A 36 -14.49 -11.46 -3.49
N ASN A 37 -14.54 -11.45 -2.16
CA ASN A 37 -13.39 -11.15 -1.32
C ASN A 37 -12.20 -12.07 -1.66
N PRO A 38 -11.08 -11.54 -2.22
CA PRO A 38 -9.92 -12.35 -2.51
C PRO A 38 -9.18 -12.80 -1.25
N SER A 39 -9.45 -12.16 -0.10
CA SER A 39 -8.97 -12.60 1.22
C SER A 39 -9.92 -12.13 2.33
N PRO A 40 -9.82 -12.68 3.56
CA PRO A 40 -10.64 -12.21 4.69
C PRO A 40 -10.48 -10.73 5.04
N ASN A 41 -9.37 -10.10 4.63
CA ASN A 41 -9.06 -8.69 4.95
C ASN A 41 -9.05 -7.79 3.71
N ILE A 42 -9.48 -8.29 2.55
CA ILE A 42 -9.73 -7.46 1.36
C ILE A 42 -11.18 -7.74 0.97
N ARG A 43 -12.07 -6.91 1.50
CA ARG A 43 -13.52 -7.04 1.43
C ARG A 43 -14.17 -6.04 0.49
N THR A 44 -13.41 -5.03 0.05
CA THR A 44 -13.86 -4.01 -0.89
C THR A 44 -12.76 -3.67 -1.91
N PRO A 45 -13.12 -3.10 -3.08
CA PRO A 45 -12.14 -2.56 -4.03
C PRO A 45 -11.22 -1.48 -3.41
N THR A 46 -11.76 -0.65 -2.50
CA THR A 46 -10.97 0.36 -1.77
C THR A 46 -9.87 -0.28 -0.93
N GLN A 47 -10.16 -1.40 -0.25
CA GLN A 47 -9.16 -2.14 0.52
C GLN A 47 -8.10 -2.76 -0.39
N ALA A 48 -8.48 -3.24 -1.57
CA ALA A 48 -7.51 -3.74 -2.56
C ALA A 48 -6.58 -2.63 -3.07
N LEU A 49 -7.13 -1.42 -3.30
CA LEU A 49 -6.36 -0.24 -3.70
C LEU A 49 -5.37 0.17 -2.61
N LEU A 50 -5.84 0.36 -1.36
CA LEU A 50 -4.99 0.78 -0.25
C LEU A 50 -3.98 -0.30 0.18
N TYR A 51 -4.33 -1.59 0.08
CA TYR A 51 -3.43 -2.71 0.37
C TYR A 51 -2.11 -2.61 -0.40
N SER A 52 -2.14 -2.15 -1.66
CA SER A 52 -0.93 -2.01 -2.48
C SER A 52 0.14 -1.07 -1.89
N GLY A 53 -0.25 -0.17 -0.99
CA GLY A 53 0.64 0.71 -0.25
C GLY A 53 0.71 0.43 1.25
N VAL A 54 -0.45 0.44 1.91
CA VAL A 54 -0.58 0.21 3.37
C VAL A 54 -0.10 -1.19 3.76
N GLY A 55 -0.25 -2.18 2.87
CA GLY A 55 0.24 -3.53 3.08
C GLY A 55 1.74 -3.60 3.32
N LEU A 56 2.55 -2.65 2.81
CA LEU A 56 3.98 -2.58 3.13
C LEU A 56 4.24 -2.45 4.64
N LEU A 57 3.36 -1.74 5.35
CA LEU A 57 3.49 -1.47 6.77
C LEU A 57 3.02 -2.65 7.63
N GLU A 58 2.36 -3.66 7.07
CA GLU A 58 1.89 -4.84 7.81
C GLU A 58 3.03 -5.72 8.33
N ALA A 59 4.22 -5.61 7.73
CA ALA A 59 5.42 -6.26 8.23
C ALA A 59 6.02 -5.58 9.47
N THR A 60 5.59 -4.35 9.80
CA THR A 60 6.11 -3.57 10.93
C THR A 60 5.32 -3.84 12.22
N ASN A 61 5.63 -3.13 13.30
CA ASN A 61 4.83 -3.16 14.53
C ASN A 61 3.61 -2.22 14.51
N LEU A 62 3.08 -1.88 13.34
CA LEU A 62 1.89 -1.06 13.17
C LEU A 62 0.65 -1.95 12.96
N SER A 63 -0.47 -1.64 13.61
CA SER A 63 -1.75 -2.23 13.19
C SER A 63 -2.19 -1.58 11.88
N VAL A 64 -2.49 -2.40 10.87
CA VAL A 64 -3.04 -1.96 9.57
C VAL A 64 -4.55 -2.23 9.48
N GLY A 65 -5.26 -2.19 10.61
CA GLY A 65 -6.71 -2.37 10.67
C GLY A 65 -7.20 -3.82 10.54
N ARG A 66 -6.31 -4.81 10.42
CA ARG A 66 -6.71 -6.23 10.53
C ARG A 66 -7.37 -6.46 11.89
N GLY A 67 -8.49 -7.18 11.92
CA GLY A 67 -9.31 -7.34 13.12
C GLY A 67 -10.31 -6.20 13.37
N THR A 68 -10.50 -5.30 12.42
CA THR A 68 -11.60 -4.31 12.41
C THR A 68 -12.47 -4.47 11.15
N GLU A 69 -13.47 -3.60 11.00
CA GLU A 69 -14.25 -3.47 9.77
C GLU A 69 -13.51 -2.74 8.63
N LEU A 70 -12.36 -2.12 8.94
CA LEU A 70 -11.62 -1.23 8.04
C LEU A 70 -10.16 -1.70 7.81
N PRO A 71 -9.89 -2.98 7.47
CA PRO A 71 -8.53 -3.42 7.17
C PRO A 71 -7.92 -2.61 6.02
N PHE A 72 -6.68 -2.17 6.19
CA PHE A 72 -5.92 -1.29 5.28
C PHE A 72 -6.49 0.12 5.08
N GLU A 73 -7.68 0.40 5.59
CA GLU A 73 -8.29 1.73 5.63
C GLU A 73 -7.98 2.47 6.93
N VAL A 74 -7.51 1.79 7.97
CA VAL A 74 -6.97 2.40 9.19
C VAL A 74 -5.57 1.88 9.51
N VAL A 75 -4.74 2.75 10.06
CA VAL A 75 -3.46 2.37 10.64
C VAL A 75 -3.31 2.97 12.03
N GLY A 76 -2.68 2.26 12.96
CA GLY A 76 -2.56 2.74 14.34
C GLY A 76 -1.67 1.90 15.24
N ALA A 77 -1.28 2.49 16.36
CA ALA A 77 -0.52 1.82 17.41
C ALA A 77 -0.76 2.47 18.79
N PRO A 78 -0.50 1.75 19.91
CA PRO A 78 -0.71 2.30 21.24
C PRO A 78 0.21 3.47 21.61
N TRP A 79 1.33 3.61 20.89
CA TRP A 79 2.29 4.69 21.09
C TRP A 79 1.92 5.97 20.31
N ILE A 80 0.82 5.94 19.54
CA ILE A 80 0.23 7.13 18.91
C ILE A 80 -0.81 7.67 19.90
N SER A 81 -0.38 8.53 20.82
CA SER A 81 -1.27 9.15 21.82
C SER A 81 -2.06 10.34 21.28
N ASP A 82 -1.57 10.98 20.22
CA ASP A 82 -2.21 12.12 19.55
C ASP A 82 -2.45 11.82 18.05
N PRO A 83 -3.57 11.16 17.73
CA PRO A 83 -4.02 10.93 16.35
C PRO A 83 -4.17 12.19 15.50
N GLN A 84 -4.58 13.32 16.11
CA GLN A 84 -4.86 14.57 15.39
C GLN A 84 -3.57 15.10 14.76
N THR A 85 -2.50 15.17 15.55
CA THR A 85 -1.19 15.61 15.07
C THR A 85 -0.66 14.74 13.92
N LEU A 86 -0.89 13.42 13.96
CA LEU A 86 -0.51 12.53 12.86
C LEU A 86 -1.35 12.78 11.59
N ALA A 87 -2.67 12.94 11.75
CA ALA A 87 -3.57 13.24 10.63
C ALA A 87 -3.20 14.56 9.95
N ASP A 88 -2.97 15.63 10.73
CA ASP A 88 -2.60 16.95 10.23
C ASP A 88 -1.27 16.92 9.48
N ALA A 89 -0.28 16.21 10.01
CA ALA A 89 1.00 16.05 9.36
C ALA A 89 0.90 15.32 8.01
N MET A 90 0.06 14.27 7.95
CA MET A 90 -0.17 13.54 6.72
C MET A 90 -0.96 14.35 5.70
N ASN A 91 -1.97 15.11 6.12
CA ASN A 91 -2.73 16.01 5.25
C ASN A 91 -1.85 17.15 4.71
N ALA A 92 -0.94 17.70 5.52
CA ALA A 92 -0.01 18.75 5.12
C ALA A 92 0.97 18.33 4.00
N ARG A 93 1.15 17.02 3.77
CA ARG A 93 1.96 16.50 2.65
C ARG A 93 1.29 16.68 1.28
N GLY A 94 0.00 17.01 1.22
CA GLY A 94 -0.72 17.28 -0.03
C GLY A 94 -0.76 16.07 -0.98
N LEU A 95 -0.86 14.85 -0.43
CA LEU A 95 -0.93 13.63 -1.22
C LEU A 95 -2.26 13.58 -1.97
N ALA A 96 -2.21 13.44 -3.30
CA ALA A 96 -3.42 13.44 -4.13
C ALA A 96 -4.33 12.23 -3.84
N GLY A 97 -5.64 12.46 -3.88
CA GLY A 97 -6.66 11.41 -3.81
C GLY A 97 -6.84 10.72 -2.45
N VAL A 98 -6.29 11.26 -1.37
CA VAL A 98 -6.43 10.71 -0.02
C VAL A 98 -6.57 11.82 1.03
N LEU A 99 -7.40 11.56 2.04
CA LEU A 99 -7.48 12.35 3.27
C LEU A 99 -7.22 11.47 4.49
N PHE A 100 -6.60 12.05 5.51
CA PHE A 100 -6.32 11.37 6.78
C PHE A 100 -7.19 11.96 7.88
N GLN A 101 -7.89 11.09 8.60
CA GLN A 101 -8.74 11.47 9.73
C GLN A 101 -8.21 10.80 11.00
N PRO A 102 -8.12 11.53 12.12
CA PRO A 102 -7.68 10.95 13.39
C PRO A 102 -8.71 9.92 13.88
N ILE A 103 -8.22 8.81 14.43
CA ILE A 103 -9.09 7.76 14.96
C ILE A 103 -8.44 7.04 16.15
N PHE A 104 -9.28 6.58 17.07
CA PHE A 104 -8.96 5.49 17.99
C PHE A 104 -9.77 4.25 17.60
N PHE A 105 -9.12 3.09 17.57
CA PHE A 105 -9.78 1.82 17.28
C PHE A 105 -9.17 0.68 18.09
N THR A 106 -9.92 -0.42 18.25
CA THR A 106 -9.45 -1.62 18.96
C THR A 106 -9.55 -2.82 18.03
N PRO A 107 -8.42 -3.36 17.53
CA PRO A 107 -8.42 -4.60 16.76
C PRO A 107 -8.94 -5.77 17.60
N THR A 108 -9.74 -6.65 17.00
CA THR A 108 -10.19 -7.90 17.65
C THR A 108 -9.22 -9.06 17.46
N SER A 109 -8.29 -8.94 16.52
CA SER A 109 -7.27 -9.94 16.19
C SER A 109 -6.03 -9.27 15.61
N SER A 110 -4.97 -10.05 15.33
CA SER A 110 -3.71 -9.55 14.76
C SER A 110 -2.97 -8.57 15.69
N VAL A 111 -2.22 -7.62 15.12
CA VAL A 111 -1.38 -6.67 15.84
C VAL A 111 -2.23 -5.79 16.74
N TYR A 112 -1.90 -5.79 18.04
CA TYR A 112 -2.60 -5.08 19.12
C TYR A 112 -4.06 -5.54 19.38
N ALA A 113 -4.37 -6.82 19.14
CA ALA A 113 -5.66 -7.41 19.50
C ALA A 113 -6.07 -7.10 20.96
N GLY A 114 -7.31 -6.63 21.15
CA GLY A 114 -7.88 -6.28 22.45
C GLY A 114 -7.35 -4.98 23.06
N ARG A 115 -6.48 -4.24 22.37
CA ARG A 115 -5.89 -2.99 22.87
C ARG A 115 -6.32 -1.81 22.00
N SER A 116 -6.85 -0.77 22.64
CA SER A 116 -7.13 0.50 21.95
C SER A 116 -5.83 1.14 21.45
N VAL A 117 -5.85 1.58 20.19
CA VAL A 117 -4.75 2.23 19.50
C VAL A 117 -5.20 3.54 18.88
N GLY A 118 -4.35 4.57 18.94
CA GLY A 118 -4.53 5.79 18.18
C GLY A 118 -3.91 5.67 16.79
N GLY A 119 -4.38 6.46 15.83
CA GLY A 119 -3.89 6.41 14.46
C GLY A 119 -4.69 7.24 13.48
N VAL A 120 -4.68 6.84 12.22
CA VAL A 120 -5.40 7.55 11.14
C VAL A 120 -6.23 6.59 10.31
N GLN A 121 -7.42 7.05 9.93
CA GLN A 121 -8.22 6.48 8.85
C GLN A 121 -7.83 7.16 7.54
N LEU A 122 -7.62 6.37 6.49
CA LEU A 122 -7.34 6.80 5.13
C LEU A 122 -8.65 6.77 4.34
N SER A 123 -9.15 7.94 3.95
CA SER A 123 -10.31 8.06 3.07
C SER A 123 -9.84 8.36 1.64
N VAL A 124 -10.13 7.48 0.69
CA VAL A 124 -9.84 7.71 -0.73
C VAL A 124 -10.83 8.74 -1.28
N THR A 125 -10.33 9.89 -1.72
CA THR A 125 -11.16 10.98 -2.28
C THR A 125 -11.14 11.01 -3.81
N ASP A 126 -10.08 10.48 -4.42
CA ASP A 126 -9.96 10.32 -5.87
C ASP A 126 -9.10 9.08 -6.15
N ARG A 127 -9.75 8.03 -6.69
CA ARG A 127 -9.10 6.75 -6.96
C ARG A 127 -8.14 6.78 -8.15
N ASP A 128 -8.30 7.72 -9.08
CA ASP A 128 -7.44 7.87 -10.26
C ASP A 128 -6.19 8.69 -9.93
N ALA A 129 -6.32 9.64 -8.99
CA ALA A 129 -5.20 10.46 -8.55
C ALA A 129 -4.31 9.78 -7.50
N ILE A 130 -4.87 8.93 -6.63
CA ILE A 130 -4.10 8.34 -5.53
C ILE A 130 -2.91 7.50 -6.01
N ARG A 131 -1.82 7.55 -5.23
CA ARG A 131 -0.63 6.70 -5.39
C ARG A 131 -0.39 5.92 -4.10
N PRO A 132 -1.01 4.75 -3.90
CA PRO A 132 -1.02 4.08 -2.60
C PRO A 132 0.38 3.75 -2.07
N VAL A 133 1.31 3.32 -2.93
CA VAL A 133 2.70 3.05 -2.51
C VAL A 133 3.37 4.31 -1.94
N SER A 134 3.18 5.46 -2.59
CA SER A 134 3.69 6.74 -2.09
C SER A 134 3.05 7.12 -0.75
N VAL A 135 1.75 6.84 -0.58
CA VAL A 135 1.04 7.03 0.69
C VAL A 135 1.61 6.14 1.80
N GLY A 136 1.83 4.85 1.54
CA GLY A 136 2.42 3.92 2.50
C GLY A 136 3.85 4.31 2.91
N LEU A 137 4.66 4.74 1.95
CA LEU A 137 6.02 5.26 2.22
C LEU A 137 5.98 6.57 3.02
N ALA A 138 5.05 7.48 2.72
CA ALA A 138 4.86 8.73 3.46
C ALA A 138 4.44 8.45 4.92
N LEU A 139 3.49 7.54 5.13
CA LEU A 139 3.09 7.11 6.47
C LEU A 139 4.27 6.51 7.24
N GLY A 140 4.98 5.54 6.66
CA GLY A 140 6.15 4.94 7.29
C GLY A 140 7.24 5.98 7.64
N ARG A 141 7.39 7.00 6.80
CA ARG A 141 8.33 8.11 7.03
C ARG A 141 7.89 8.98 8.21
N GLU A 142 6.64 9.42 8.22
CA GLU A 142 6.06 10.24 9.30
C GLU A 142 6.15 9.51 10.65
N LEU A 143 5.86 8.20 10.65
CA LEU A 143 5.96 7.36 11.85
C LEU A 143 7.40 7.22 12.35
N THR A 144 8.37 7.11 11.44
CA THR A 144 9.79 7.07 11.79
C THR A 144 10.25 8.40 12.39
N GLU A 145 9.81 9.53 11.83
CA GLU A 145 10.20 10.87 12.29
C GLU A 145 9.57 11.22 13.65
N ARG A 146 8.30 10.90 13.87
CA ARG A 146 7.58 11.25 15.11
C ARG A 146 7.73 10.24 16.23
N TYR A 147 7.81 8.96 15.88
CA TYR A 147 7.71 7.87 16.83
C TYR A 147 8.90 6.90 16.72
N GLY A 148 10.06 7.36 16.27
CA GLY A 148 11.25 6.53 16.03
C GLY A 148 11.74 5.73 17.24
N ALA A 149 11.42 6.16 18.47
CA ALA A 149 11.70 5.38 19.69
C ALA A 149 10.83 4.11 19.82
N HIS A 150 9.70 4.05 19.12
CA HIS A 150 8.71 2.98 19.21
C HIS A 150 8.47 2.24 17.90
N PHE A 151 8.51 2.95 16.77
CA PHE A 151 8.27 2.39 15.44
C PHE A 151 9.46 1.51 15.00
N ARG A 152 9.16 0.31 14.49
CA ARG A 152 10.15 -0.70 14.09
C ARG A 152 10.01 -0.98 12.58
N PRO A 153 10.62 -0.15 11.71
CA PRO A 153 10.44 -0.25 10.26
C PRO A 153 11.21 -1.40 9.60
N ALA A 154 12.21 -1.98 10.25
CA ALA A 154 13.20 -2.87 9.60
C ALA A 154 12.58 -4.03 8.81
N ALA A 155 11.50 -4.62 9.32
CA ALA A 155 10.82 -5.74 8.67
C ALA A 155 10.10 -5.37 7.36
N ILE A 156 9.95 -4.09 7.02
CA ILE A 156 9.45 -3.63 5.72
C ILE A 156 10.26 -4.21 4.55
N GLN A 157 11.54 -4.53 4.76
CA GLN A 157 12.41 -5.15 3.74
C GLN A 157 11.87 -6.48 3.20
N ASN A 158 11.00 -7.17 3.97
CA ASN A 158 10.38 -8.42 3.56
C ASN A 158 9.35 -8.21 2.44
N LEU A 159 8.83 -6.98 2.30
CA LEU A 159 7.80 -6.62 1.33
C LEU A 159 8.30 -5.58 0.32
N LEU A 160 9.06 -4.57 0.77
CA LEU A 160 9.67 -3.54 -0.07
C LEU A 160 10.98 -4.06 -0.67
N VAL A 161 10.87 -4.93 -1.69
CA VAL A 161 12.02 -5.65 -2.25
C VAL A 161 12.86 -4.84 -3.26
N ASN A 162 12.46 -3.61 -3.59
CA ASN A 162 13.34 -2.70 -4.35
C ASN A 162 14.45 -2.20 -3.43
N ARG A 163 15.68 -2.70 -3.61
CA ARG A 163 16.81 -2.38 -2.72
C ARG A 163 17.07 -0.88 -2.56
N SER A 164 17.00 -0.10 -3.64
CA SER A 164 17.28 1.34 -3.58
C SER A 164 16.21 2.08 -2.77
N THR A 165 14.93 1.83 -3.05
CA THR A 165 13.81 2.39 -2.29
C THR A 165 13.84 1.94 -0.83
N MET A 166 14.09 0.66 -0.58
CA MET A 166 14.19 0.06 0.76
C MET A 166 15.29 0.69 1.60
N TRP A 167 16.53 0.75 1.09
CA TRP A 167 17.63 1.37 1.82
C TRP A 167 17.46 2.87 1.98
N SER A 168 16.84 3.54 1.02
CA SER A 168 16.52 4.96 1.13
C SER A 168 15.51 5.21 2.26
N PHE A 169 14.50 4.34 2.38
CA PHE A 169 13.53 4.37 3.48
C PHE A 169 14.20 4.11 4.84
N LEU A 170 14.94 3.01 4.97
CA LEU A 170 15.53 2.58 6.24
C LEU A 170 16.62 3.51 6.77
N ARG A 171 17.40 4.14 5.89
CA ARG A 171 18.40 5.15 6.30
C ARG A 171 17.79 6.50 6.63
N GLY A 172 16.52 6.68 6.30
CA GLY A 172 15.85 7.94 6.49
C GLY A 172 16.32 9.04 5.53
N ASP A 173 16.59 8.71 4.27
CA ASP A 173 16.84 9.72 3.23
C ASP A 173 15.63 10.67 3.05
N PRO A 174 15.83 11.87 2.46
CA PRO A 174 14.73 12.78 2.15
C PRO A 174 13.62 12.12 1.32
N PHE A 175 12.36 12.42 1.63
CA PHE A 175 11.20 11.77 1.00
C PHE A 175 11.19 11.87 -0.54
N VAL A 176 11.64 13.00 -1.10
CA VAL A 176 11.78 13.18 -2.55
C VAL A 176 12.75 12.18 -3.18
N ARG A 177 13.85 11.85 -2.49
CA ARG A 177 14.84 10.88 -2.96
C ARG A 177 14.30 9.46 -2.88
N LEU A 178 13.55 9.15 -1.82
CA LEU A 178 12.87 7.87 -1.68
C LEU A 178 11.90 7.62 -2.85
N LEU A 179 11.08 8.62 -3.19
CA LEU A 179 10.14 8.53 -4.31
C LEU A 179 10.87 8.40 -5.65
N ALA A 180 11.95 9.16 -5.88
CA ALA A 180 12.72 9.09 -7.12
C ALA A 180 13.23 7.65 -7.42
N TRP A 181 13.64 6.89 -6.39
CA TRP A 181 14.03 5.49 -6.58
C TRP A 181 12.86 4.59 -6.97
N ALA A 182 11.69 4.80 -6.34
CA ALA A 182 10.48 4.05 -6.68
C ALA A 182 10.03 4.35 -8.12
N ASP A 183 10.06 5.62 -8.52
CA ASP A 183 9.65 6.07 -9.85
C ASP A 183 10.57 5.57 -10.96
N ALA A 184 11.90 5.58 -10.72
CA ALA A 184 12.86 5.04 -11.67
C ALA A 184 12.63 3.54 -11.93
N ALA A 185 12.40 2.77 -10.86
CA ALA A 185 12.11 1.34 -10.97
C ALA A 185 10.75 1.09 -11.66
N HIS A 186 9.74 1.91 -11.35
CA HIS A 186 8.45 1.86 -12.01
C HIS A 186 8.56 2.12 -13.51
N GLY A 187 9.25 3.18 -13.94
CA GLY A 187 9.48 3.49 -15.35
C GLY A 187 10.20 2.38 -16.11
N SER A 188 11.25 1.81 -15.52
CA SER A 188 11.94 0.65 -16.09
C SER A 188 11.01 -0.56 -16.24
N PHE A 189 10.16 -0.83 -15.25
CA PHE A 189 9.19 -1.91 -15.32
C PHE A 189 8.10 -1.66 -16.38
N LEU A 190 7.63 -0.42 -16.54
CA LEU A 190 6.65 -0.06 -17.58
C LEU A 190 7.18 -0.33 -18.99
N GLN A 191 8.45 0.02 -19.26
CA GLN A 191 9.09 -0.29 -20.54
C GLN A 191 9.22 -1.79 -20.76
N ARG A 192 9.70 -2.53 -19.75
CA ARG A 192 9.88 -3.98 -19.83
C ARG A 192 8.58 -4.75 -20.01
N ARG A 193 7.50 -4.34 -19.34
CA ARG A 193 6.22 -5.06 -19.43
C ARG A 193 5.49 -4.84 -20.76
N ALA A 194 5.85 -3.80 -21.52
CA ALA A 194 5.11 -3.35 -22.69
C ALA A 194 4.96 -4.44 -23.77
N SER A 195 6.02 -5.23 -24.00
CA SER A 195 6.01 -6.34 -24.97
C SER A 195 5.15 -7.54 -24.57
N TYR A 196 4.63 -7.56 -23.34
CA TYR A 196 3.84 -8.65 -22.79
C TYR A 196 2.38 -8.26 -22.51
N LEU A 197 1.95 -7.06 -22.90
CA LEU A 197 0.58 -6.60 -22.68
C LEU A 197 -0.37 -7.27 -23.66
N LEU A 198 -1.45 -7.88 -23.13
CA LEU A 198 -2.53 -8.48 -23.93
C LEU A 198 -3.66 -7.50 -24.24
N TYR A 199 -3.81 -6.48 -23.41
CA TYR A 199 -4.91 -5.54 -23.45
C TYR A 199 -4.37 -4.14 -23.64
N LYS A 200 -5.15 -3.28 -24.32
CA LYS A 200 -4.82 -1.89 -24.62
C LYS A 200 -5.05 -0.94 -23.45
#